data_AF-A0A7V9IYB1-F1
#
_entry.id   AF-A0A7V9IYB1-F1
#
_cell.length_a   1.000
_cell.length_b   1.000
_cell.length_c   1.000
_cell.angle_alpha   90.00
_cell.angle_beta   90.00
_cell.angle_gamma   90.00
#
_symmetry.space_group_name_H-M   'P 1'
#
loop_
_entity.id
_entity.type
_entity.pdbx_description
1 polymer ?
#
loop_
_entity_poly.entity_id
_entity_poly.type
_entity_poly.pdbx_seq_one_letter_code
_entity_poly.pdbx_strand_id
1 'polypeptide(L)'
;MVRETALEDVEMSHWHENSWRGRPEPVTALFVTGVTAALSRGARLVLLIGSLILFGLLPLAALYSVFAALAANRVTPDFSLTYYRAAEALLEGNRLYPTGDLVLRGDFLIDYLYPPLTALAVMPFTALPVGAAELVFACLLVVAFAATLAILGVRDWRCYGLAFLWPPV
;
A
#
# COMPACT_ATOMS: atom_id res chain seq x y z
N MET A 1 2.72 -53.78 24.60
CA MET A 1 2.10 -52.45 24.39
C MET A 1 3.01 -51.45 25.09
N VAL A 2 3.49 -50.40 24.42
CA VAL A 2 4.57 -49.44 24.82
C VAL A 2 5.94 -49.80 24.23
N ARG A 3 6.20 -49.36 22.99
CA ARG A 3 7.54 -49.06 22.41
C ARG A 3 7.42 -48.62 20.94
N GLU A 4 6.83 -47.45 20.68
CA GLU A 4 6.83 -46.91 19.29
C GLU A 4 6.79 -45.38 19.18
N THR A 5 6.77 -44.62 20.29
CA THR A 5 6.58 -43.17 20.27
C THR A 5 7.85 -42.33 20.44
N ALA A 6 9.05 -42.93 20.42
CA ALA A 6 10.29 -42.20 20.74
C ALA A 6 11.18 -41.85 19.54
N LEU A 7 10.84 -42.30 18.32
CA LEU A 7 11.67 -42.07 17.13
C LEU A 7 11.15 -40.93 16.23
N GLU A 8 9.87 -40.57 16.30
CA GLU A 8 9.33 -39.46 15.50
C GLU A 8 9.66 -38.08 16.07
N ASP A 9 9.90 -37.97 17.39
CA ASP A 9 10.22 -36.69 18.04
C ASP A 9 11.67 -36.21 17.80
N VAL A 10 12.58 -37.12 17.45
CA VAL A 10 14.00 -36.75 17.21
C VAL A 10 14.19 -36.18 15.80
N GLU A 11 13.38 -36.61 14.83
CA GLU A 11 13.55 -36.21 13.42
C GLU A 11 12.92 -34.84 13.09
N MET A 12 11.92 -34.38 13.86
CA MET A 12 11.33 -33.04 13.67
C MET A 12 12.08 -31.90 14.37
N SER A 13 12.93 -32.19 15.37
CA SER A 13 13.69 -31.14 16.08
C SER A 13 14.86 -30.57 15.26
N HIS A 14 15.33 -31.29 14.24
CA HIS A 14 16.47 -30.86 13.42
C HIS A 14 16.12 -29.93 12.25
N TRP A 15 14.84 -29.72 11.95
CA TRP A 15 14.40 -28.88 10.83
C TRP A 15 14.24 -27.39 11.16
N HIS A 16 14.31 -26.99 12.43
CA HIS A 16 13.95 -25.63 12.84
C HIS A 16 15.11 -24.63 13.04
N GLU A 17 16.38 -25.05 13.08
CA GLU A 17 17.43 -24.14 13.60
C GLU A 17 18.48 -23.61 12.62
N ASN A 18 18.70 -24.18 11.43
CA ASN A 18 19.93 -23.87 10.67
C ASN A 18 19.81 -23.48 9.19
N SER A 19 18.62 -23.34 8.58
CA SER A 19 18.52 -23.07 7.13
C SER A 19 18.52 -21.59 6.71
N TRP A 20 18.33 -20.62 7.63
CA TRP A 20 18.18 -19.20 7.27
C TRP A 20 19.38 -18.30 7.63
N ARG A 21 20.38 -18.80 8.36
CA ARG A 21 21.63 -18.05 8.59
C ARG A 21 22.65 -18.38 7.50
N GLY A 22 22.29 -18.09 6.25
CA GLY A 22 23.27 -17.93 5.18
C GLY A 22 24.17 -16.76 5.56
N ARG A 23 25.33 -17.06 6.18
CA ARG A 23 26.41 -16.08 6.28
C ARG A 23 26.72 -15.63 4.86
N PRO A 24 26.75 -14.33 4.54
CA PRO A 24 27.19 -13.91 3.24
C PRO A 24 28.63 -14.42 3.04
N GLU A 25 28.80 -15.36 2.11
CA GLU A 25 30.11 -15.79 1.64
C GLU A 25 30.93 -14.54 1.26
N PRO A 26 32.21 -14.43 1.68
CA PRO A 26 33.04 -13.25 1.45
C PRO A 26 33.20 -12.88 -0.05
N VAL A 27 32.85 -13.79 -0.94
CA VAL A 27 32.88 -13.62 -2.40
C VAL A 27 31.87 -12.56 -2.87
N THR A 28 30.71 -12.43 -2.24
CA THR A 28 29.68 -11.47 -2.67
C THR A 28 30.06 -10.02 -2.31
N ALA A 29 30.73 -9.81 -1.19
CA ALA A 29 31.16 -8.49 -0.73
C ALA A 29 32.27 -7.87 -1.59
N LEU A 30 33.20 -8.70 -2.09
CA LEU A 30 34.32 -8.31 -2.95
C LEU A 30 33.86 -7.90 -4.37
N PHE A 31 32.83 -8.53 -4.92
CA PHE A 31 32.31 -8.19 -6.25
C PHE A 31 31.57 -6.83 -6.27
N VAL A 32 30.76 -6.53 -5.25
CA VAL A 32 30.00 -5.27 -5.17
C VAL A 32 30.94 -4.07 -4.94
N THR A 33 32.01 -4.25 -4.17
CA THR A 33 33.01 -3.19 -3.93
C THR A 33 33.94 -2.95 -5.12
N GLY A 34 34.31 -4.00 -5.87
CA GLY A 34 35.16 -3.87 -7.07
C GLY A 34 34.48 -3.16 -8.25
N VAL A 35 33.20 -3.47 -8.52
CA VAL A 35 32.44 -2.85 -9.62
C VAL A 35 32.15 -1.38 -9.34
N THR A 36 31.84 -1.03 -8.09
CA THR A 36 31.62 0.38 -7.71
C THR A 36 32.91 1.19 -7.81
N ALA A 37 34.06 0.62 -7.43
CA ALA A 37 35.37 1.25 -7.53
C ALA A 37 35.83 1.51 -8.97
N ALA A 38 35.42 0.67 -9.93
CA ALA A 38 35.81 0.76 -11.34
C ALA A 38 34.98 1.74 -12.19
N LEU A 39 33.85 2.23 -11.69
CA LEU A 39 33.00 3.18 -12.43
C LEU A 39 33.63 4.58 -12.45
N SER A 40 33.69 5.19 -13.64
CA SER A 40 34.09 6.58 -13.79
C SER A 40 33.16 7.50 -12.98
N ARG A 41 33.68 8.66 -12.55
CA ARG A 41 32.86 9.68 -11.85
C ARG A 41 31.60 10.03 -12.65
N GLY A 42 31.70 10.05 -13.98
CA GLY A 42 30.57 10.27 -14.89
C GLY A 42 29.50 9.19 -14.79
N ALA A 43 29.89 7.91 -14.80
CA ALA A 43 28.92 6.80 -14.68
C ALA A 43 28.21 6.80 -13.32
N ARG A 44 28.92 7.12 -12.22
CA ARG A 44 28.29 7.26 -10.90
C ARG A 44 27.27 8.41 -10.85
N LEU A 45 27.58 9.55 -11.47
CA LEU A 45 26.66 10.70 -11.52
C LEU A 45 25.37 10.35 -12.29
N VAL A 46 25.51 9.66 -13.43
CA VAL A 46 24.36 9.24 -14.24
C VAL A 46 23.44 8.29 -13.46
N LEU A 47 24.01 7.32 -12.73
CA LEU A 47 23.23 6.40 -11.91
C LEU A 47 22.52 7.10 -10.74
N LEU A 48 23.18 8.07 -10.10
CA LEU A 48 22.57 8.87 -9.02
C LEU A 48 21.41 9.71 -9.54
N ILE A 49 21.62 10.44 -10.64
CA ILE A 49 20.57 11.27 -11.26
C ILE A 49 19.42 10.38 -11.73
N GLY A 50 19.72 9.26 -12.41
CA GLY A 50 18.71 8.30 -12.85
C GLY A 50 17.89 7.75 -11.68
N SER A 51 18.54 7.41 -10.56
CA SER A 51 17.87 6.95 -9.34
C SER A 51 16.95 8.03 -8.75
N LEU A 52 17.40 9.29 -8.67
CA LEU A 52 16.61 10.40 -8.15
C LEU A 52 15.39 10.69 -9.02
N ILE A 53 15.56 10.64 -10.35
CA ILE A 53 14.45 10.87 -11.27
C ILE A 53 13.44 9.72 -11.18
N LEU A 54 13.90 8.47 -11.35
CA LEU A 54 13.02 7.31 -11.46
C LEU A 54 12.29 7.00 -10.14
N PHE A 55 12.99 7.05 -9.01
CA PHE A 55 12.43 6.65 -7.72
C PHE A 55 12.02 7.82 -6.83
N GLY A 56 12.34 9.06 -7.22
CA GLY A 56 11.99 10.27 -6.46
C GLY A 56 11.01 11.14 -7.23
N LEU A 57 11.49 11.76 -8.31
CA LEU A 57 10.72 12.77 -9.05
C LEU A 57 9.47 12.18 -9.72
N LEU A 58 9.60 11.04 -10.37
CA LEU A 58 8.52 10.41 -11.13
C LEU A 58 7.34 9.95 -10.22
N PRO A 59 7.57 9.23 -9.10
CA PRO A 59 6.48 8.90 -8.18
C PRO A 59 5.89 10.15 -7.49
N LEU A 60 6.69 11.19 -7.21
CA LEU A 60 6.14 12.46 -6.72
C LEU A 60 5.22 13.13 -7.74
N ALA A 61 5.59 13.11 -9.02
CA ALA A 61 4.74 13.64 -10.10
C ALA A 61 3.45 12.81 -10.26
N ALA A 62 3.52 11.49 -10.09
CA ALA A 62 2.34 10.61 -10.10
C ALA A 62 1.42 10.88 -8.91
N LEU A 63 1.95 11.00 -7.69
CA LEU A 63 1.15 11.39 -6.52
C LEU A 63 0.51 12.77 -6.73
N TYR A 64 1.28 13.74 -7.22
CA TYR A 64 0.76 15.08 -7.51
C TYR A 64 -0.40 15.05 -8.51
N SER A 65 -0.30 14.26 -9.59
CA SER A 65 -1.38 14.17 -10.57
C SER A 65 -2.66 13.57 -9.98
N VAL A 66 -2.54 12.56 -9.11
CA VAL A 66 -3.67 11.99 -8.36
C VAL A 66 -4.31 13.05 -7.46
N PHE A 67 -3.53 13.75 -6.64
CA PHE A 67 -4.05 14.78 -5.74
C PHE A 67 -4.64 15.98 -6.48
N ALA A 68 -4.05 16.39 -7.61
CA ALA A 68 -4.61 17.42 -8.47
C ALA A 68 -5.97 16.99 -9.07
N ALA A 69 -6.10 15.71 -9.43
CA ALA A 69 -7.34 15.18 -9.97
C ALA A 69 -8.41 14.95 -8.88
N LEU A 70 -8.03 14.60 -7.64
CA LEU A 70 -8.91 14.62 -6.46
C LEU A 70 -9.44 16.03 -6.18
N ALA A 71 -8.57 17.03 -6.17
CA ALA A 71 -8.99 18.43 -5.98
C ALA A 71 -9.94 18.92 -7.08
N ALA A 72 -9.92 18.28 -8.26
CA ALA A 72 -10.85 18.53 -9.34
C ALA A 72 -12.12 17.63 -9.31
N ASN A 73 -12.32 16.82 -8.26
CA ASN A 73 -13.40 15.84 -8.09
C ASN A 73 -13.49 14.78 -9.21
N ARG A 74 -12.35 14.26 -9.68
CA ARG A 74 -12.30 13.37 -10.87
C ARG A 74 -11.96 11.90 -10.60
N VAL A 75 -11.64 11.49 -9.38
CA VAL A 75 -10.88 10.22 -9.16
C VAL A 75 -11.50 9.26 -8.15
N THR A 76 -12.48 9.65 -7.33
CA THR A 76 -12.90 8.84 -6.16
C THR A 76 -14.40 8.52 -6.10
N PRO A 77 -15.01 8.00 -7.18
CA PRO A 77 -16.41 7.59 -7.13
C PRO A 77 -16.66 6.57 -6.01
N ASP A 78 -15.75 5.63 -5.77
CA ASP A 78 -15.94 4.63 -4.71
C ASP A 78 -16.00 5.25 -3.31
N PHE A 79 -15.11 6.18 -2.99
CA PHE A 79 -15.13 6.84 -1.68
C PHE A 79 -16.35 7.72 -1.50
N SER A 80 -16.56 8.69 -2.40
CA SER A 80 -17.62 9.69 -2.22
C SER A 80 -19.01 9.19 -2.57
N LEU A 81 -19.17 8.29 -3.53
CA LEU A 81 -20.50 7.81 -3.96
C LEU A 81 -20.91 6.53 -3.22
N THR A 82 -19.97 5.69 -2.77
CA THR A 82 -20.28 4.44 -2.07
C THR A 82 -20.08 4.56 -0.56
N TYR A 83 -18.84 4.70 -0.09
CA TYR A 83 -18.53 4.54 1.33
C TYR A 83 -18.98 5.73 2.18
N TYR A 84 -18.69 6.95 1.74
CA TYR A 84 -19.02 8.18 2.47
C TYR A 84 -20.54 8.34 2.64
N ARG A 85 -21.31 8.08 1.58
CA ARG A 85 -22.77 8.15 1.60
C ARG A 85 -23.41 7.04 2.42
N ALA A 86 -22.83 5.85 2.41
CA ALA A 86 -23.28 4.77 3.28
C ALA A 86 -23.07 5.12 4.77
N ALA A 87 -21.98 5.81 5.09
CA ALA A 87 -21.72 6.31 6.43
C ALA A 87 -22.70 7.41 6.86
N GLU A 88 -23.03 8.37 5.97
CA GLU A 88 -24.09 9.36 6.21
C GLU A 88 -25.46 8.69 6.43
N ALA A 89 -25.83 7.73 5.57
CA ALA A 89 -27.09 6.99 5.72
C ALA A 89 -27.17 6.27 7.08
N LEU A 90 -26.06 5.69 7.54
CA LEU A 90 -26.01 5.03 8.84
C LEU A 90 -26.22 6.01 10.00
N LEU A 91 -25.63 7.21 9.93
CA LEU A 91 -25.81 8.28 10.93
C LEU A 91 -27.24 8.83 10.97
N GLU A 92 -27.87 8.92 9.80
CA GLU A 92 -29.25 9.38 9.66
C GLU A 92 -30.29 8.32 10.04
N GLY A 93 -29.87 7.10 10.37
CA GLY A 93 -30.77 5.97 10.64
C GLY A 93 -31.46 5.42 9.37
N ASN A 94 -30.93 5.76 8.20
CA ASN A 94 -31.39 5.27 6.91
C ASN A 94 -30.88 3.84 6.63
N ARG A 95 -31.46 3.20 5.61
CA ARG A 95 -31.06 1.84 5.21
C ARG A 95 -29.68 1.86 4.58
N LEU A 96 -28.77 1.04 5.12
CA LEU A 96 -27.42 0.88 4.61
C LEU A 96 -27.39 0.14 3.26
N TYR A 97 -28.21 -0.88 3.14
CA TYR A 97 -28.38 -1.68 1.93
C TYR A 97 -29.73 -1.32 1.30
N PRO A 98 -29.76 -0.62 0.15
CA PRO A 98 -31.00 -0.37 -0.56
C PRO A 98 -31.61 -1.70 -1.01
N THR A 99 -32.91 -1.87 -0.79
CA THR A 99 -33.67 -3.09 -1.14
C THR A 99 -34.33 -3.02 -2.51
N GLY A 100 -33.98 -2.02 -3.33
CA GLY A 100 -34.56 -1.75 -4.66
C GLY A 100 -33.56 -1.97 -5.79
N ASP A 101 -33.90 -1.46 -6.98
CA ASP A 101 -32.99 -1.43 -8.13
C ASP A 101 -31.77 -0.54 -7.87
N LEU A 102 -30.69 -0.84 -8.59
CA LEU A 102 -29.40 -0.14 -8.50
C LEU A 102 -29.59 1.38 -8.63
N VAL A 103 -29.02 2.16 -7.71
CA VAL A 103 -29.17 3.61 -7.69
C VAL A 103 -28.21 4.27 -8.69
N LEU A 104 -28.77 5.04 -9.63
CA LEU A 104 -28.00 5.93 -10.51
C LEU A 104 -27.52 7.17 -9.71
N ARG A 105 -26.20 7.37 -9.65
CA ARG A 105 -25.55 8.57 -9.14
C ARG A 105 -24.60 9.14 -10.19
N GLY A 106 -25.04 10.20 -10.86
CA GLY A 106 -24.36 10.71 -12.04
C GLY A 106 -24.41 9.68 -13.17
N ASP A 107 -23.26 9.38 -13.75
CA ASP A 107 -23.12 8.39 -14.82
C ASP A 107 -22.89 6.96 -14.30
N PHE A 108 -22.90 6.76 -12.98
CA PHE A 108 -22.57 5.48 -12.35
C PHE A 108 -23.77 4.85 -11.65
N LEU A 109 -23.86 3.53 -11.77
CA LEU A 109 -24.83 2.70 -11.09
C LEU A 109 -24.15 2.14 -9.82
N ILE A 110 -24.39 2.75 -8.66
CA ILE A 110 -23.59 2.50 -7.45
C ILE A 110 -24.50 2.25 -6.25
N ASP A 111 -24.40 1.05 -5.69
CA ASP A 111 -24.92 0.69 -4.38
C ASP A 111 -23.80 0.33 -3.43
N TYR A 112 -24.11 0.33 -2.13
CA TYR A 112 -23.19 -0.12 -1.10
C TYR A 112 -23.32 -1.64 -0.91
N LEU A 113 -22.28 -2.40 -1.29
CA LEU A 113 -22.25 -3.87 -1.18
C LEU A 113 -21.25 -4.39 -0.14
N TYR A 114 -20.63 -3.50 0.63
CA TYR A 114 -19.57 -3.86 1.57
C TYR A 114 -20.13 -4.23 2.96
N PRO A 115 -19.37 -4.95 3.80
CA PRO A 115 -19.77 -5.23 5.17
C PRO A 115 -20.01 -3.95 5.98
N PRO A 116 -20.97 -3.90 6.92
CA PRO A 116 -21.34 -2.67 7.63
C PRO A 116 -20.20 -2.01 8.38
N LEU A 117 -19.21 -2.81 8.80
CA LEU A 117 -18.01 -2.34 9.48
C LEU A 117 -17.23 -1.30 8.66
N THR A 118 -17.29 -1.37 7.33
CA THR A 118 -16.60 -0.40 6.47
C THR A 118 -17.29 0.97 6.53
N ALA A 119 -18.62 1.04 6.53
CA ALA A 119 -19.36 2.30 6.71
C ALA A 119 -19.13 2.88 8.11
N LEU A 120 -19.10 2.03 9.15
CA LEU A 120 -18.75 2.44 10.51
C LEU A 120 -17.34 3.05 10.58
N ALA A 121 -16.36 2.45 9.89
CA ALA A 121 -14.99 2.96 9.86
C ALA A 121 -14.86 4.30 9.12
N VAL A 122 -15.74 4.56 8.15
CA VAL A 122 -15.77 5.81 7.37
C VAL A 122 -16.60 6.90 8.06
N MET A 123 -17.44 6.55 9.02
CA MET A 123 -18.27 7.48 9.78
C MET A 123 -17.54 8.72 10.33
N PRO A 124 -16.33 8.63 10.92
CA PRO A 124 -15.62 9.81 11.41
C PRO A 124 -15.32 10.86 10.32
N PHE A 125 -15.21 10.43 9.05
CA PHE A 125 -14.91 11.33 7.94
C PHE A 125 -16.12 12.17 7.52
N THR A 126 -17.34 11.77 7.88
CA THR A 126 -18.57 12.53 7.57
C THR A 126 -18.68 13.85 8.33
N ALA A 127 -17.83 14.06 9.34
CA ALA A 127 -17.67 15.36 10.00
C ALA A 127 -17.03 16.42 9.08
N LEU A 128 -16.43 16.01 7.96
CA LEU A 128 -15.79 16.87 6.97
C LEU A 128 -16.65 16.96 5.71
N PRO A 129 -16.59 18.06 4.94
CA PRO A 129 -17.13 18.08 3.59
C PRO A 129 -16.51 16.97 2.72
N VAL A 130 -17.29 16.36 1.83
CA VAL A 130 -16.89 15.17 1.06
C VAL A 130 -15.52 15.29 0.38
N GLY A 131 -15.20 16.42 -0.26
CA GLY A 131 -13.89 16.62 -0.91
C GLY A 131 -12.73 16.72 0.09
N ALA A 132 -12.98 17.27 1.30
CA ALA A 132 -11.98 17.26 2.36
C ALA A 132 -11.81 15.85 2.95
N ALA A 133 -12.91 15.09 3.10
CA ALA A 133 -12.86 13.70 3.53
C ALA A 133 -12.06 12.83 2.54
N GLU A 134 -12.28 12.99 1.24
CA GLU A 134 -11.51 12.32 0.18
C GLU A 134 -10.02 12.61 0.30
N LEU A 135 -9.65 13.88 0.46
CA LEU A 135 -8.25 14.29 0.59
C LEU A 135 -7.60 13.67 1.83
N VAL A 136 -8.28 13.73 2.98
CA VAL A 136 -7.77 13.15 4.23
C VAL A 136 -7.64 11.63 4.11
N PHE A 137 -8.62 10.95 3.52
CA PHE A 137 -8.57 9.51 3.32
C PHE A 137 -7.46 9.09 2.35
N ALA A 138 -7.26 9.83 1.25
CA ALA A 138 -6.15 9.59 0.32
C ALA A 138 -4.78 9.77 1.01
N CYS A 139 -4.62 10.82 1.81
CA CYS A 139 -3.41 11.01 2.63
C CYS A 139 -3.20 9.85 3.61
N LEU A 140 -4.27 9.39 4.27
CA LEU A 140 -4.21 8.23 5.17
C LEU A 140 -3.73 6.97 4.44
N LEU A 141 -4.22 6.70 3.23
CA LEU A 141 -3.79 5.55 2.42
C LEU A 141 -2.31 5.66 2.04
N VAL A 142 -1.85 6.83 1.59
CA VAL A 142 -0.44 7.07 1.26
C VAL A 142 0.45 6.81 2.48
N VAL A 143 0.07 7.34 3.65
CA VAL A 143 0.80 7.14 4.91
C VAL A 143 0.76 5.68 5.34
N ALA A 144 -0.40 5.03 5.28
CA ALA A 144 -0.55 3.61 5.67
C ALA A 144 0.28 2.70 4.78
N PHE A 145 0.34 2.97 3.48
CA PHE A 145 1.15 2.20 2.54
C PHE A 145 2.64 2.37 2.81
N ALA A 146 3.12 3.61 2.98
CA ALA A 146 4.50 3.88 3.37
C ALA A 146 4.85 3.27 4.74
N ALA A 147 3.95 3.39 5.72
CA ALA A 147 4.13 2.82 7.06
C ALA A 147 4.21 1.28 7.01
N THR A 148 3.42 0.63 6.15
CA THR A 148 3.50 -0.82 5.94
C THR A 148 4.89 -1.24 5.48
N LEU A 149 5.46 -0.55 4.49
CA LEU A 149 6.83 -0.80 4.03
C LEU A 149 7.86 -0.59 5.15
N ALA A 150 7.70 0.48 5.94
CA ALA A 150 8.58 0.78 7.06
C ALA A 150 8.53 -0.30 8.17
N ILE A 151 7.33 -0.78 8.50
CA ILE A 151 7.10 -1.85 9.49
C ILE A 151 7.70 -3.17 9.01
N LEU A 152 7.61 -3.47 7.70
CA LEU A 152 8.26 -4.62 7.08
C LEU A 152 9.79 -4.51 6.98
N GLY A 153 10.37 -3.41 7.49
CA GLY A 153 11.83 -3.22 7.53
C GLY A 153 12.41 -2.70 6.21
N VAL A 154 11.58 -2.27 5.26
CA VAL A 154 12.05 -1.64 4.02
C VAL A 154 12.64 -0.27 4.34
N ARG A 155 13.97 -0.16 4.29
CA ARG A 155 14.72 1.08 4.55
C ARG A 155 15.24 1.76 3.29
N ASP A 156 15.22 1.06 2.17
CA ASP A 156 15.61 1.63 0.89
C ASP A 156 14.49 2.53 0.36
N TRP A 157 14.75 3.84 0.31
CA TRP A 157 13.79 4.84 -0.18
C TRP A 157 13.37 4.58 -1.63
N ARG A 158 14.20 3.91 -2.43
CA ARG A 158 13.88 3.58 -3.83
C ARG A 158 12.71 2.62 -3.93
N CYS A 159 12.55 1.74 -2.94
CA CYS A 159 11.40 0.83 -2.87
C CYS A 159 10.09 1.59 -2.65
N TYR A 160 10.10 2.70 -1.90
CA TYR A 160 8.92 3.54 -1.72
C TYR A 160 8.57 4.23 -3.04
N GLY A 161 9.57 4.73 -3.76
CA GLY A 161 9.38 5.30 -5.09
C GLY A 161 8.73 4.34 -6.08
N LEU A 162 9.26 3.11 -6.17
CA LEU A 162 8.65 2.05 -7.00
C LEU A 162 7.23 1.72 -6.59
N ALA A 163 6.99 1.61 -5.28
CA ALA A 163 5.68 1.29 -4.74
C ALA A 163 4.63 2.35 -5.11
N PHE A 164 4.97 3.64 -5.02
CA PHE A 164 4.07 4.74 -5.40
C PHE A 164 3.96 4.96 -6.92
N LEU A 165 4.83 4.33 -7.71
CA LEU A 165 4.69 4.35 -9.17
C LEU A 165 3.67 3.31 -9.66
N TRP A 166 3.26 2.37 -8.81
CA TRP A 166 2.23 1.41 -9.13
C TRP A 166 0.88 2.12 -9.29
N PRO A 167 0.16 1.92 -10.41
CA PRO A 167 -1.14 2.55 -10.61
C PRO A 167 -2.15 2.03 -9.58
N PRO A 168 -3.02 2.89 -9.02
CA PRO A 168 -4.14 2.42 -8.22
C PRO A 168 -5.03 1.51 -9.09
N VAL A 169 -5.35 0.32 -8.57
CA VAL A 169 -6.22 -0.68 -9.20
C VAL A 169 -7.58 -0.71 -8.55
#